data_AF-A0A011W2A1-F1
#
_entry.id   AF-A0A011W2A1-F1
#
_cell.length_a   1.000
_cell.length_b   1.000
_cell.length_c   1.000
_cell.angle_alpha   90.00
_cell.angle_beta   90.00
_cell.angle_gamma   90.00
#
_symmetry.space_group_name_H-M   'P 1'
#
loop_
_entity.id
_entity.type
_entity.pdbx_description
1 polymer ?
#
loop_
_entity_poly.entity_id
_entity_poly.type
_entity_poly.pdbx_seq_one_letter_code
_entity_poly.pdbx_strand_id
1 'polypeptide(L)'
;MKGVLIISERKNALTPYGIKVNVRLLEMGKKQTWLIEKIQELLPSRYIDSSFINRILTGQTNSPEVIASINEILCIDEVEQAESKHTT
;
A
#
# COMPACT_ATOMS: atom_id res chain seq x y z
N MET A 1 -5.24 -40.31 -7.67
CA MET A 1 -4.55 -39.07 -8.07
C MET A 1 -4.91 -38.00 -7.06
N LYS A 2 -3.99 -37.63 -6.16
CA LYS A 2 -4.21 -36.58 -5.16
C LYS A 2 -3.96 -35.25 -5.85
N GLY A 3 -5.02 -34.48 -6.08
CA GLY A 3 -4.93 -33.11 -6.57
C GLY A 3 -4.14 -32.27 -5.57
N VAL A 4 -3.04 -31.70 -6.03
CA VAL A 4 -2.26 -30.72 -5.26
C VAL A 4 -3.07 -29.41 -5.29
N LEU A 5 -3.84 -29.16 -4.24
CA LEU A 5 -4.33 -27.83 -3.92
C LEU A 5 -3.13 -27.02 -3.40
N ILE A 6 -2.40 -26.33 -4.30
CA ILE A 6 -1.57 -25.21 -3.89
C ILE A 6 -2.53 -24.06 -3.55
N ILE A 7 -3.12 -24.09 -2.37
CA ILE A 7 -3.75 -22.90 -1.82
C ILE A 7 -2.58 -22.05 -1.30
N SER A 8 -2.21 -21.02 -2.04
CA SER A 8 -1.23 -20.02 -1.63
C SER A 8 -1.80 -19.19 -0.47
N GLU A 9 -1.93 -19.78 0.72
CA GLU A 9 -2.38 -19.12 1.95
C GLU A 9 -1.27 -18.32 2.63
N ARG A 10 -0.57 -17.46 1.89
CA ARG A 10 0.18 -16.36 2.50
C ARG A 10 -0.37 -15.05 1.99
N LYS A 11 -1.53 -14.65 2.52
CA LYS A 11 -1.93 -13.24 2.45
C LYS A 11 -0.84 -12.49 3.22
N ASN A 12 0.08 -11.86 2.50
CA ASN A 12 1.20 -11.16 3.14
C ASN A 12 0.63 -10.18 4.15
N ALA A 13 1.17 -10.22 5.37
CA ALA A 13 0.75 -9.32 6.42
C ALA A 13 0.97 -7.88 5.94
N LEU A 14 0.02 -7.01 6.28
CA LEU A 14 0.18 -5.59 6.01
C LEU A 14 1.34 -5.06 6.85
N THR A 15 2.13 -4.18 6.25
CA THR A 15 3.11 -3.38 6.99
C THR A 15 2.39 -2.40 7.92
N PRO A 16 3.07 -1.82 8.92
CA PRO A 16 2.49 -0.75 9.73
C PRO A 16 1.93 0.40 8.87
N TYR A 17 2.63 0.75 7.79
CA TYR A 17 2.14 1.70 6.80
C TYR A 17 0.87 1.22 6.10
N GLY A 18 0.84 -0.04 5.65
CA GLY A 18 -0.34 -0.65 5.03
C GLY A 18 -1.56 -0.69 5.96
N ILE A 19 -1.34 -0.87 7.26
CA ILE A 19 -2.39 -0.78 8.29
C ILE A 19 -2.88 0.67 8.40
N LYS A 20 -1.98 1.66 8.49
CA LYS A 20 -2.31 3.09 8.57
C LYS A 20 -3.18 3.53 7.38
N VAL A 21 -2.80 3.13 6.17
CA VAL A 21 -3.58 3.39 4.94
C VAL A 21 -4.98 2.80 5.04
N ASN A 22 -5.12 1.55 5.47
CA ASN A 22 -6.43 0.90 5.59
C ASN A 22 -7.32 1.53 6.65
N VAL A 23 -6.75 1.89 7.81
CA VAL A 23 -7.48 2.62 8.86
C VAL A 23 -8.01 3.93 8.31
N ARG A 24 -7.16 4.69 7.59
CA ARG A 24 -7.55 5.98 7.02
C ARG A 24 -8.66 5.87 5.98
N LEU A 25 -8.58 4.85 5.11
CA LEU A 25 -9.65 4.56 4.15
C LEU A 25 -10.97 4.22 4.86
N LEU A 26 -10.91 3.44 5.94
CA LEU A 26 -12.07 3.06 6.73
C LEU A 26 -12.72 4.29 7.40
N GLU A 27 -11.92 5.17 8.00
CA GLU A 27 -12.39 6.43 8.59
C GLU A 27 -13.11 7.32 7.56
N MET A 28 -12.63 7.34 6.33
CA MET A 28 -13.23 8.10 5.23
C MET A 28 -14.43 7.39 4.58
N GLY A 29 -14.74 6.15 4.99
CA GLY A 29 -15.76 5.31 4.36
C GLY A 29 -15.44 4.96 2.90
N LYS A 30 -14.15 4.92 2.54
CA LYS A 30 -13.67 4.65 1.17
C LYS A 30 -13.12 3.24 1.06
N LYS A 31 -13.17 2.72 -0.17
CA LYS A 31 -12.58 1.42 -0.53
C LYS A 31 -11.23 1.63 -1.22
N GLN A 32 -10.41 0.59 -1.26
CA GLN A 32 -9.13 0.62 -1.98
C GLN A 32 -9.28 0.95 -3.48
N THR A 33 -10.40 0.58 -4.11
CA THR A 33 -10.69 0.94 -5.51
C THR A 33 -10.75 2.46 -5.72
N TRP A 34 -11.34 3.18 -4.77
CA TRP A 34 -11.39 4.64 -4.79
C TRP A 34 -9.99 5.25 -4.68
N LEU A 35 -9.12 4.68 -3.84
CA LEU A 35 -7.72 5.12 -3.74
C LEU A 35 -6.97 4.89 -5.05
N ILE A 36 -7.15 3.73 -5.69
CA ILE A 36 -6.53 3.41 -6.99
C ILE A 36 -6.96 4.43 -8.05
N GLU A 37 -8.26 4.74 -8.14
CA GLU A 37 -8.78 5.74 -9.06
C GLU A 37 -8.12 7.10 -8.84
N LYS A 38 -7.97 7.54 -7.57
CA LYS A 38 -7.33 8.82 -7.25
C LYS A 38 -5.83 8.85 -7.54
N ILE A 39 -5.11 7.76 -7.29
CA ILE A 39 -3.70 7.68 -7.68
C ILE A 39 -3.57 7.70 -9.21
N GLN A 40 -4.47 7.02 -9.92
CA GLN A 40 -4.46 6.98 -11.38
C GLN A 40 -4.75 8.35 -12.02
N GLU A 41 -5.59 9.18 -11.38
CA GLU A 41 -5.82 10.59 -11.77
C GLU A 41 -4.54 11.44 -11.59
N LEU A 42 -3.77 11.23 -10.52
CA LEU A 42 -2.52 11.96 -10.25
C LEU A 42 -1.34 11.46 -11.09
N LEU A 43 -1.28 10.16 -11.38
CA LEU A 43 -0.20 9.49 -12.11
C LEU A 43 -0.73 8.81 -13.38
N PRO A 44 -1.24 9.58 -14.38
CA PRO A 44 -1.85 9.02 -15.58
C PRO A 44 -0.89 8.24 -16.48
N SER A 45 0.42 8.48 -16.33
CA SER A 45 1.46 7.78 -17.10
C SER A 45 1.71 6.34 -16.62
N ARG A 46 1.17 5.95 -15.46
CA ARG A 46 1.44 4.66 -14.84
C ARG A 46 0.16 3.88 -14.63
N TYR A 47 0.16 2.61 -14.97
CA TYR A 47 -0.95 1.72 -14.68
C TYR A 47 -0.91 1.28 -13.22
N ILE A 48 -1.94 1.63 -12.46
CA ILE A 48 -2.08 1.29 -11.04
C ILE A 48 -3.27 0.35 -10.86
N ASP A 49 -3.02 -0.83 -10.29
CA ASP A 49 -4.05 -1.81 -9.97
C ASP A 49 -4.02 -2.24 -8.49
N SER A 50 -5.00 -3.06 -8.09
CA SER A 50 -5.12 -3.54 -6.72
C SER A 50 -3.98 -4.44 -6.27
N SER A 51 -3.37 -5.20 -7.19
CA SER A 51 -2.23 -6.06 -6.89
C SER A 51 -0.98 -5.22 -6.64
N PHE A 52 -0.77 -4.17 -7.43
CA PHE A 52 0.32 -3.23 -7.28
C PHE A 52 0.21 -2.45 -5.96
N ILE A 53 -0.98 -1.92 -5.64
CA ILE A 53 -1.20 -1.29 -4.34
C ILE A 53 -1.00 -2.29 -3.20
N ASN A 54 -1.54 -3.51 -3.29
CA ASN A 54 -1.31 -4.52 -2.25
C ASN A 54 0.17 -4.84 -2.04
N ARG A 55 0.99 -4.88 -3.10
CA ARG A 55 2.44 -5.04 -2.99
C ARG A 55 3.10 -3.87 -2.27
N ILE A 56 2.62 -2.64 -2.42
CA ILE A 56 3.09 -1.48 -1.64
C ILE A 56 2.69 -1.64 -0.16
N LEU A 57 1.42 -1.92 0.12
CA LEU A 57 0.92 -2.03 1.50
C LEU A 57 1.54 -3.19 2.28
N THR A 58 1.96 -4.24 1.58
CA THR A 58 2.65 -5.42 2.15
C THR A 58 4.19 -5.29 2.08
N GLY A 59 4.73 -4.17 1.59
CA GLY A 59 6.18 -3.91 1.55
C GLY A 59 6.94 -4.72 0.49
N GLN A 60 6.25 -5.41 -0.42
CA GLN A 60 6.87 -6.18 -1.51
C GLN A 60 7.38 -5.31 -2.66
N THR A 61 6.85 -4.09 -2.80
CA THR A 61 7.30 -3.10 -3.78
C THR A 61 7.41 -1.75 -3.08
N ASN A 62 8.52 -1.05 -3.31
CA ASN A 62 8.66 0.35 -2.93
C ASN A 62 8.53 1.22 -4.19
N SER A 63 7.65 2.21 -4.16
CA SER A 63 7.46 3.16 -5.24
C SER A 63 7.24 4.54 -4.64
N PRO A 64 8.30 5.36 -4.48
CA PRO A 64 8.23 6.64 -3.79
C PRO A 64 7.14 7.57 -4.32
N GLU A 65 6.98 7.66 -5.63
CA GLU A 65 5.93 8.49 -6.26
C GLU A 65 4.52 8.07 -5.84
N VAL A 66 4.26 6.76 -5.76
CA VAL A 66 2.93 6.22 -5.42
C VAL A 66 2.69 6.34 -3.93
N ILE A 67 3.72 6.17 -3.10
CA ILE A 67 3.64 6.40 -1.66
C ILE A 67 3.34 7.89 -1.39
N ALA A 68 4.03 8.80 -2.07
CA ALA A 68 3.77 10.24 -1.98
C ALA A 68 2.33 10.58 -2.38
N SER A 69 1.81 10.02 -3.49
CA SER A 69 0.41 10.21 -3.88
C SER A 69 -0.57 9.63 -2.85
N ILE A 70 -0.29 8.45 -2.27
CA ILE A 70 -1.12 7.88 -1.20
C ILE A 70 -1.14 8.81 0.02
N ASN A 71 0.02 9.32 0.42
CA ASN A 71 0.14 10.23 1.56
C ASN A 71 -0.62 11.54 1.31
N GLU A 72 -0.54 12.10 0.10
CA GLU A 72 -1.28 13.29 -0.30
C GLU A 72 -2.81 13.05 -0.27
N ILE A 73 -3.28 11.97 -0.91
CA ILE A 73 -4.72 11.65 -0.99
C ILE A 73 -5.33 11.38 0.39
N LEU A 74 -4.58 10.68 1.25
CA LEU A 74 -5.06 10.27 2.57
C LEU A 74 -4.70 11.26 3.68
N CYS A 75 -3.95 12.32 3.35
CA CYS A 75 -3.39 13.29 4.29
C CYS A 75 -2.66 12.56 5.44
N ILE A 76 -1.79 11.62 5.06
CA ILE A 76 -0.94 10.89 6.00
C ILE A 76 0.33 11.72 6.15
N ASP A 77 0.48 12.39 7.29
CA ASP A 77 1.74 13.01 7.64
C ASP A 77 2.78 11.90 7.82
N GLU A 78 3.78 11.90 6.95
CA GLU A 78 4.92 10.99 6.99
C GLU A 78 5.90 11.51 8.04
N VAL A 79 5.53 11.35 9.31
CA VAL A 79 6.44 11.50 10.43
C VAL A 79 6.64 10.09 11.00
N GLU A 80 7.91 9.71 11.15
CA GLU A 80 8.42 8.41 11.62
C GLU A 80 8.58 7.28 10.59
N GLN A 81 9.64 7.40 9.78
CA GLN A 81 10.67 6.36 9.69
C GLN A 81 12.05 7.04 9.58
N ALA A 82 12.55 7.53 10.72
CA ALA A 82 13.94 7.97 10.87
C ALA A 82 14.57 7.27 12.09
N GLU A 83 14.46 5.96 12.18
CA GLU A 83 15.34 5.12 13.00
C GLU A 83 15.64 3.89 12.14
N SER A 84 16.78 3.78 11.47
CA SER A 84 18.08 3.61 12.12
C SER A 84 19.20 3.98 11.15
N LYS A 85 19.95 5.05 11.47
CA LYS A 85 21.34 5.21 11.04
C LYS A 85 22.21 5.44 12.29
N HIS A 86 23.27 4.64 12.38
CA HIS A 86 24.47 4.76 13.22
C HIS A 86 24.36 4.65 14.74
N THR A 87 24.93 3.57 15.27
CA THR A 87 25.91 3.51 16.38
C THR A 87 26.44 2.07 16.34
N THR A 88 27.65 1.75 15.87
CA THR A 88 28.99 2.04 16.41
C THR A 88 30.02 1.78 15.32
#